data_AF-A0A536PA55-F1
#
_entry.id   AF-A0A536PA55-F1
#
_cell.length_a   1.000
_cell.length_b   1.000
_cell.length_c   1.000
_cell.angle_alpha   90.00
_cell.angle_beta   90.00
_cell.angle_gamma   90.00
#
_symmetry.space_group_name_H-M   'P 1'
#
loop_
_entity.id
_entity.type
_entity.pdbx_description
1 polymer ?
#
loop_
_entity_poly.entity_id
_entity_poly.type
_entity_poly.pdbx_seq_one_letter_code
_entity_poly.pdbx_strand_id
1 'polypeptide(L)'
;MKTVTLLDVDNTLLDNDAAKDALERRILAAVSEERAARFWSLYEDVRRERGVVDFPETLRRFHAIHPDASDRVDRAVLDMPYDRFLYPGALDAIAHLATLGTPVILSDGDRRYQPRKIERSGLAAAVRGNVIVTDHKEERLDEVLRRFPA
;
A
#
# COMPACT_ATOMS: atom_id res chain seq x y z
N MET A 1 -1.52 -29.54 -12.94
CA MET A 1 -0.57 -28.41 -12.91
C MET A 1 -0.93 -27.54 -11.73
N LYS A 2 0.06 -26.97 -11.04
CA LYS A 2 -0.20 -26.14 -9.86
C LYS A 2 -0.22 -24.68 -10.33
N THR A 3 -1.39 -24.08 -10.41
CA THR A 3 -1.52 -22.70 -10.93
C THR A 3 -0.99 -21.69 -9.91
N VAL A 4 -0.28 -20.65 -10.37
CA VAL A 4 0.04 -19.47 -9.57
C VAL A 4 -0.78 -18.30 -10.09
N THR A 5 -1.51 -17.62 -9.19
CA THR A 5 -2.34 -16.47 -9.54
C THR A 5 -1.76 -15.22 -8.90
N LEU A 6 -1.39 -14.25 -9.73
CA LEU A 6 -0.85 -12.97 -9.29
C LEU A 6 -2.00 -11.97 -9.09
N LEU A 7 -2.02 -11.32 -7.94
CA LEU A 7 -3.04 -10.36 -7.54
C LEU A 7 -2.37 -9.02 -7.25
N ASP A 8 -2.84 -7.97 -7.91
CA ASP A 8 -2.53 -6.61 -7.48
C ASP A 8 -3.37 -6.24 -6.24
N VAL A 9 -3.02 -5.13 -5.58
CA VAL A 9 -3.69 -4.66 -4.36
C VAL A 9 -4.58 -3.48 -4.68
N ASP A 10 -3.96 -2.40 -5.18
CA ASP A 10 -4.58 -1.09 -5.29
C ASP A 10 -5.60 -1.09 -6.43
N ASN A 11 -6.84 -0.76 -6.08
CA ASN A 11 -8.01 -0.81 -6.97
C ASN A 11 -8.22 -2.19 -7.64
N THR A 12 -7.75 -3.25 -6.97
CA THR A 12 -8.01 -4.67 -7.33
C THR A 12 -8.62 -5.44 -6.17
N LEU A 13 -7.94 -5.46 -5.02
CA LEU A 13 -8.42 -6.09 -3.78
C LEU A 13 -8.88 -5.05 -2.75
N LEU A 14 -8.34 -3.84 -2.84
CA LEU A 14 -8.55 -2.73 -1.91
C LEU A 14 -8.87 -1.47 -2.70
N ASP A 15 -9.95 -0.78 -2.33
CA ASP A 15 -10.36 0.52 -2.86
C ASP A 15 -9.37 1.60 -2.37
N ASN A 16 -8.32 1.80 -3.15
CA ASN A 16 -7.22 2.69 -2.80
C ASN A 16 -7.65 4.16 -2.91
N ASP A 17 -8.59 4.46 -3.80
CA ASP A 17 -9.11 5.81 -3.99
C ASP A 17 -9.89 6.25 -2.74
N ALA A 18 -10.80 5.40 -2.24
CA ALA A 18 -11.50 5.66 -0.98
C ALA A 18 -10.55 5.72 0.22
N ALA A 19 -9.49 4.90 0.23
CA ALA A 19 -8.47 4.94 1.28
C ALA A 19 -7.66 6.25 1.23
N LYS A 20 -7.33 6.76 0.03
CA LYS A 20 -6.65 8.04 -0.16
C LYS A 20 -7.52 9.20 0.33
N ASP A 21 -8.79 9.23 -0.05
CA ASP A 21 -9.74 10.24 0.42
C ASP A 21 -9.87 10.25 1.95
N ALA A 22 -9.88 9.06 2.57
CA ALA A 22 -9.91 8.94 4.01
C ALA A 22 -8.62 9.41 4.68
N LEU A 23 -7.46 9.15 4.05
CA LEU A 23 -6.17 9.63 4.52
C LEU A 23 -6.07 11.15 4.43
N GLU A 24 -6.55 11.76 3.34
CA GLU A 24 -6.65 13.22 3.18
C GLU A 24 -7.41 13.86 4.35
N ARG A 25 -8.60 13.32 4.68
CA ARG A 25 -9.39 13.78 5.82
C ARG A 25 -8.67 13.59 7.16
N ARG A 26 -7.96 12.48 7.35
CA ARG A 26 -7.21 12.22 8.60
C ARG A 26 -6.04 13.17 8.79
N ILE A 27 -5.31 13.48 7.72
CA ILE A 27 -4.21 14.45 7.78
C ILE A 27 -4.76 15.84 8.06
N LEU A 28 -5.83 16.25 7.38
CA LEU A 28 -6.49 17.53 7.63
C LEU A 28 -7.03 17.66 9.06
N ALA A 29 -7.47 16.56 9.68
CA ALA A 29 -7.88 16.55 11.09
C ALA A 29 -6.70 16.59 12.08
N ALA A 30 -5.50 16.22 11.65
CA ALA A 30 -4.30 16.09 12.49
C ALA A 30 -3.44 17.38 12.54
N VAL A 31 -3.53 18.21 11.50
CA VAL A 31 -2.74 19.45 11.33
C VAL A 31 -3.60 20.57 10.72
N SER A 32 -3.06 21.79 10.61
CA SER A 32 -3.76 22.88 9.92
C SER A 32 -3.89 22.62 8.42
N GLU A 33 -4.86 23.27 7.78
CA GLU A 33 -5.10 23.17 6.33
C GLU A 33 -3.84 23.49 5.51
N GLU A 34 -3.09 24.53 5.88
CA GLU A 34 -1.82 24.88 5.24
C GLU A 34 -0.79 23.75 5.30
N ARG A 35 -0.66 23.11 6.47
CA ARG A 35 0.27 21.99 6.67
C ARG A 35 -0.21 20.74 5.91
N ALA A 36 -1.51 20.47 5.89
CA ALA A 36 -2.07 19.37 5.10
C ALA A 36 -1.81 19.58 3.60
N ALA A 37 -2.07 20.79 3.08
CA ALA A 37 -1.74 21.14 1.70
C ALA A 37 -0.24 20.98 1.41
N ARG A 38 0.62 21.37 2.36
CA ARG A 38 2.07 21.18 2.22
C ARG A 38 2.47 19.71 2.19
N PHE A 39 1.85 18.87 3.02
CA PHE A 39 2.06 17.41 2.99
C PHE A 39 1.73 16.84 1.61
N TRP A 40 0.56 17.16 1.05
CA TRP A 40 0.13 16.64 -0.26
C TRP A 40 0.96 17.19 -1.43
N SER A 41 1.45 18.42 -1.33
CA SER A 41 2.45 18.95 -2.27
C SER A 41 3.74 18.13 -2.25
N LEU A 42 4.28 17.83 -1.06
CA LEU A 42 5.48 16.99 -0.92
C LEU A 42 5.25 15.57 -1.44
N TYR A 43 4.07 15.00 -1.17
CA TYR A 43 3.67 13.68 -1.66
C TYR A 43 3.75 13.60 -3.20
N GLU A 44 3.18 14.58 -3.91
CA GLU A 44 3.21 14.60 -5.38
C GLU A 44 4.62 14.92 -5.93
N ASP A 45 5.41 15.74 -5.25
CA ASP A 45 6.83 15.95 -5.61
C ASP A 45 7.62 14.64 -5.53
N VAL A 46 7.52 13.95 -4.40
CA VAL A 46 8.20 12.66 -4.17
C VAL A 46 7.75 11.62 -5.18
N ARG A 47 6.44 11.52 -5.45
CA ARG A 47 5.90 10.58 -6.43
C ARG A 47 6.46 10.83 -7.82
N ARG A 48 6.56 12.08 -8.25
CA ARG A 48 7.16 12.45 -9.55
C ARG A 48 8.64 12.12 -9.62
N GLU A 49 9.39 12.31 -8.53
CA GLU A 49 10.82 12.02 -8.46
C GLU A 49 11.13 10.51 -8.43
N ARG A 50 10.29 9.72 -7.75
CA ARG A 50 10.52 8.28 -7.53
C ARG A 50 9.83 7.38 -8.55
N GLY A 51 8.85 7.89 -9.29
CA GLY A 51 8.01 7.09 -10.19
C GLY A 51 6.90 6.30 -9.47
N VAL A 52 6.95 6.22 -8.15
CA VAL A 52 5.99 5.51 -7.29
C VAL A 52 5.67 6.31 -6.04
N VAL A 53 4.62 5.91 -5.32
CA VAL A 53 4.29 6.46 -4.01
C VAL A 53 5.34 6.06 -2.98
N ASP A 54 5.88 7.05 -2.25
CA ASP A 54 6.88 6.86 -1.18
C ASP A 54 6.51 7.73 0.03
N PHE A 55 5.70 7.16 0.92
CA PHE A 55 5.31 7.81 2.17
C PHE A 55 6.50 8.04 3.11
N PRO A 56 7.46 7.11 3.27
CA PRO A 56 8.66 7.38 4.08
C PRO A 56 9.40 8.65 3.70
N GLU A 57 9.66 8.89 2.41
CA GLU A 57 10.33 10.10 1.95
C GLU A 57 9.43 11.34 2.10
N THR A 58 8.13 11.20 1.84
CA THR A 58 7.14 12.28 2.06
C THR A 58 7.14 12.73 3.52
N LEU A 59 7.05 11.79 4.46
CA LEU A 59 7.08 12.04 5.90
C LEU A 59 8.42 12.65 6.32
N ARG A 60 9.54 12.12 5.82
CA ARG A 60 10.88 12.67 6.12
C ARG A 60 10.97 14.15 5.71
N ARG A 61 10.49 14.51 4.51
CA ARG A 61 10.47 15.92 4.04
C ARG A 61 9.53 16.77 4.87
N PHE A 62 8.35 16.24 5.23
CA PHE A 62 7.38 16.96 6.05
C PHE A 62 7.94 17.24 7.46
N HIS A 63 8.58 16.26 8.11
CA HIS A 63 9.19 16.39 9.43
C HIS A 63 10.31 17.44 9.47
N ALA A 64 11.08 17.58 8.38
CA ALA A 64 12.11 18.60 8.29
C ALA A 64 11.56 20.03 8.30
N ILE A 65 10.32 20.23 7.83
CA ILE A 65 9.65 21.54 7.77
C ILE A 65 8.79 21.77 9.03
N HIS A 66 8.13 20.73 9.54
CA HIS A 66 7.16 20.81 10.63
C HIS A 66 7.42 19.76 11.72
N PRO A 67 8.56 19.84 12.45
CA PRO A 67 8.94 18.82 13.43
C PRO A 67 7.93 18.68 14.58
N ASP A 68 7.20 19.76 14.92
CA ASP A 68 6.16 19.81 15.95
C ASP A 68 4.85 19.08 15.58
N ALA A 69 4.72 18.67 14.31
CA ALA A 69 3.55 17.97 13.77
C ALA A 69 3.81 16.51 13.39
N SER A 70 5.08 16.07 13.40
CA SER A 70 5.50 14.74 12.94
C SER A 70 4.67 13.61 13.54
N ASP A 71 4.58 13.54 14.87
CA ASP A 71 3.84 12.47 15.57
C ASP A 71 2.35 12.41 15.23
N ARG A 72 1.74 13.55 14.83
CA ARG A 72 0.31 13.59 14.45
C ARG A 72 0.13 13.09 13.02
N VAL A 73 1.01 13.49 12.10
CA VAL A 73 0.95 13.06 10.69
C VAL A 73 1.38 11.60 10.54
N ASP A 74 2.40 11.17 11.27
CA ASP A 74 2.82 9.76 11.33
C ASP A 74 1.66 8.87 11.75
N ARG A 75 0.93 9.22 12.82
CA ARG A 75 -0.27 8.47 13.23
C ARG A 75 -1.38 8.53 12.18
N ALA A 76 -1.61 9.68 11.55
CA ALA A 76 -2.64 9.78 10.52
C ALA A 76 -2.39 8.80 9.36
N VAL A 77 -1.13 8.69 8.92
CA VAL A 77 -0.65 7.84 7.81
C VAL A 77 -0.50 6.37 8.25
N LEU A 78 0.31 6.09 9.28
CA LEU A 78 0.64 4.74 9.70
C LEU A 78 -0.53 4.00 10.34
N ASP A 79 -1.46 4.72 10.99
CA ASP A 79 -2.61 4.12 11.68
C ASP A 79 -3.88 4.00 10.81
N MET A 80 -3.73 4.08 9.48
CA MET A 80 -4.83 3.84 8.53
C MET A 80 -5.46 2.43 8.66
N PRO A 81 -6.78 2.33 8.87
CA PRO A 81 -7.48 1.04 9.00
C PRO A 81 -7.79 0.44 7.62
N TYR A 82 -6.76 -0.11 6.96
CA TYR A 82 -6.84 -0.60 5.59
C TYR A 82 -7.80 -1.79 5.39
N ASP A 83 -8.15 -2.50 6.46
CA ASP A 83 -9.16 -3.57 6.48
C ASP A 83 -10.55 -3.08 6.05
N ARG A 84 -10.86 -1.80 6.28
CA ARG A 84 -12.15 -1.19 5.95
C ARG A 84 -12.33 -0.83 4.48
N PHE A 85 -11.27 -0.95 3.68
CA PHE A 85 -11.24 -0.55 2.27
C PHE A 85 -11.16 -1.75 1.32
N LEU A 86 -11.25 -2.97 1.82
CA LEU A 86 -11.31 -4.15 0.95
C LEU A 86 -12.59 -4.13 0.11
N TYR A 87 -12.47 -4.51 -1.17
CA TYR A 87 -13.67 -4.76 -1.97
C TYR A 87 -14.47 -5.93 -1.41
N PRO A 88 -15.81 -5.89 -1.48
CA PRO A 88 -16.65 -7.02 -1.10
C PRO A 88 -16.21 -8.32 -1.81
N GLY A 89 -16.02 -9.38 -1.05
CA GLY A 89 -15.62 -10.69 -1.58
C GLY A 89 -14.13 -10.83 -1.91
N ALA A 90 -13.28 -9.82 -1.70
CA ALA A 90 -11.83 -9.91 -1.98
C ALA A 90 -11.15 -11.08 -1.24
N LEU A 91 -11.47 -11.27 0.04
CA LEU A 91 -10.94 -12.37 0.83
C LEU A 91 -11.50 -13.73 0.40
N ASP A 92 -12.79 -13.78 0.04
CA ASP A 92 -13.43 -15.00 -0.46
C ASP A 92 -12.84 -15.44 -1.81
N ALA A 93 -12.54 -14.48 -2.69
CA ALA A 93 -11.87 -14.73 -3.96
C ALA A 93 -10.46 -15.31 -3.73
N ILE A 94 -9.67 -14.75 -2.81
CA ILE A 94 -8.35 -15.30 -2.44
C ILE A 94 -8.49 -16.72 -1.88
N ALA A 95 -9.47 -16.96 -1.00
CA ALA A 95 -9.72 -18.28 -0.43
C ALA A 95 -10.10 -19.31 -1.52
N HIS A 96 -10.92 -18.92 -2.49
CA HIS A 96 -11.27 -19.76 -3.63
C HIS A 96 -10.05 -20.06 -4.51
N LEU A 97 -9.25 -19.05 -4.86
CA LEU A 97 -8.00 -19.22 -5.63
C LEU A 97 -7.03 -20.18 -4.93
N ALA A 98 -6.98 -20.15 -3.59
CA ALA A 98 -6.17 -21.08 -2.81
C ALA A 98 -6.61 -22.54 -2.92
N THR A 99 -7.84 -22.83 -3.38
CA THR A 99 -8.29 -24.21 -3.71
C THR A 99 -7.81 -24.66 -5.08
N LEU A 100 -7.47 -23.72 -5.97
CA LEU A 100 -7.06 -23.97 -7.35
C LEU A 100 -5.52 -23.96 -7.49
N GLY A 101 -4.83 -23.24 -6.60
CA GLY A 101 -3.39 -23.04 -6.69
C GLY A 101 -2.83 -22.12 -5.62
N THR A 102 -1.75 -21.42 -5.94
CA THR A 102 -1.07 -20.49 -5.04
C THR A 102 -1.41 -19.04 -5.41
N PRO A 103 -2.26 -18.34 -4.65
CA PRO A 103 -2.41 -16.90 -4.79
C PRO A 103 -1.16 -16.19 -4.25
N VAL A 104 -0.70 -15.19 -4.99
CA VAL A 104 0.46 -14.36 -4.65
C VAL A 104 0.08 -12.90 -4.88
N ILE A 105 0.31 -12.04 -3.90
CA ILE A 105 0.22 -10.60 -4.10
C ILE A 105 1.50 -10.12 -4.77
N LEU A 106 1.36 -9.45 -5.91
CA LEU A 106 2.41 -8.73 -6.61
C LEU A 106 1.97 -7.28 -6.78
N SER A 107 2.59 -6.37 -6.03
CA SER A 107 2.15 -4.98 -5.96
C SER A 107 3.31 -4.01 -6.05
N ASP A 108 3.09 -2.89 -6.71
CA ASP A 108 4.04 -1.78 -6.71
C ASP A 108 3.87 -0.91 -5.46
N GLY A 109 4.97 -0.35 -4.98
CA GLY A 109 4.95 0.65 -3.91
C GLY A 109 6.24 0.64 -3.09
N ASP A 110 6.37 1.61 -2.19
CA ASP A 110 7.57 1.69 -1.37
C ASP A 110 7.72 0.47 -0.43
N ARG A 111 8.98 0.13 -0.14
CA ARG A 111 9.36 -1.06 0.61
C ARG A 111 8.94 -1.08 2.08
N ARG A 112 8.33 -0.01 2.60
CA ARG A 112 7.94 0.09 4.02
C ARG A 112 6.44 0.24 4.19
N TYR A 113 5.81 1.14 3.45
CA TYR A 113 4.40 1.46 3.60
C TYR A 113 3.51 0.47 2.87
N GLN A 114 3.86 0.08 1.65
CA GLN A 114 3.04 -0.87 0.89
C GLN A 114 2.94 -2.24 1.61
N PRO A 115 4.03 -2.82 2.16
CA PRO A 115 3.92 -4.00 3.01
C PRO A 115 3.01 -3.81 4.23
N ARG A 116 3.12 -2.67 4.92
CA ARG A 116 2.25 -2.35 6.07
C ARG A 116 0.79 -2.22 5.68
N LYS A 117 0.48 -1.62 4.53
CA LYS A 117 -0.88 -1.55 3.99
C LYS A 117 -1.45 -2.94 3.73
N ILE A 118 -0.67 -3.82 3.12
CA ILE A 118 -1.05 -5.22 2.83
C ILE A 118 -1.22 -6.05 4.11
N GLU A 119 -0.38 -5.80 5.12
CA GLU A 119 -0.52 -6.44 6.43
C GLU A 119 -1.78 -5.96 7.17
N ARG A 120 -1.99 -4.64 7.25
CA ARG A 120 -3.12 -4.05 8.00
C ARG A 120 -4.48 -4.22 7.33
N SER A 121 -4.51 -4.52 6.03
CA SER A 121 -5.73 -4.96 5.35
C SER A 121 -6.07 -6.43 5.59
N GLY A 122 -5.15 -7.22 6.18
CA GLY A 122 -5.32 -8.67 6.33
C GLY A 122 -4.99 -9.47 5.07
N LEU A 123 -4.67 -8.79 3.96
CA LEU A 123 -4.34 -9.44 2.68
C LEU A 123 -3.09 -10.31 2.77
N ALA A 124 -2.06 -9.88 3.50
CA ALA A 124 -0.86 -10.69 3.74
C ALA A 124 -1.20 -12.06 4.33
N ALA A 125 -2.09 -12.09 5.33
CA ALA A 125 -2.53 -13.33 5.96
C ALA A 125 -3.37 -14.19 5.00
N ALA A 126 -4.25 -13.56 4.22
CA ALA A 126 -5.11 -14.24 3.25
C ALA A 126 -4.31 -15.01 2.19
N VAL A 127 -3.18 -14.47 1.72
CA VAL A 127 -2.25 -15.15 0.80
C VAL A 127 -1.14 -15.92 1.51
N ARG A 128 -1.25 -16.18 2.82
CA ARG A 128 -0.26 -16.92 3.63
C ARG A 128 1.16 -16.35 3.53
N GLY A 129 1.28 -15.04 3.46
CA GLY A 129 2.56 -14.33 3.36
C GLY A 129 3.19 -14.34 1.96
N ASN A 130 2.51 -14.84 0.94
CA ASN A 130 2.96 -14.80 -0.46
C ASN A 130 2.81 -13.38 -1.03
N VAL A 131 3.68 -12.48 -0.60
CA VAL A 131 3.68 -11.07 -1.00
C VAL A 131 5.04 -10.72 -1.61
N ILE A 132 4.99 -10.07 -2.77
CA ILE A 132 6.12 -9.43 -3.42
C ILE A 132 5.73 -7.97 -3.64
N VAL A 133 6.53 -7.05 -3.09
CA VAL A 133 6.40 -5.61 -3.33
C VAL A 133 7.59 -5.14 -4.16
N THR A 134 7.31 -4.42 -5.23
CA THR A 134 8.30 -3.96 -6.21
C THR A 134 8.25 -2.46 -6.39
N ASP A 135 9.34 -1.90 -6.91
CA ASP A 135 9.33 -0.51 -7.39
C ASP A 135 8.61 -0.46 -8.77
N HIS A 136 8.86 -1.47 -9.62
CA HIS A 136 8.17 -1.70 -10.91
C HIS A 136 7.95 -3.20 -11.15
N LYS A 137 6.71 -3.69 -11.07
CA LYS A 137 6.36 -5.13 -11.08
C LYS A 137 6.62 -5.81 -12.42
N GLU A 138 6.52 -5.06 -13.52
CA GLU A 138 6.81 -5.52 -14.87
C GLU A 138 8.26 -5.97 -15.05
N GLU A 139 9.19 -5.43 -14.25
CA GLU A 139 10.63 -5.76 -14.31
C GLU A 139 11.02 -6.95 -13.42
N ARG A 140 10.07 -7.51 -12.66
CA ARG A 140 10.36 -8.47 -11.56
C ARG A 140 9.67 -9.82 -11.71
N LEU A 141 9.14 -10.14 -12.90
CA LEU A 141 8.54 -11.44 -13.19
C LEU A 141 9.51 -12.61 -12.94
N ASP A 142 10.81 -12.42 -13.17
CA ASP A 142 11.82 -13.45 -12.86
C ASP A 142 11.86 -13.81 -11.38
N GLU A 143 11.65 -12.84 -10.48
CA GLU A 143 11.61 -13.08 -9.04
C GLU A 143 10.39 -13.90 -8.65
N VAL A 144 9.25 -13.62 -9.29
CA VAL A 144 8.01 -14.38 -9.13
C VAL A 144 8.24 -15.83 -9.57
N LEU A 145 8.79 -16.05 -10.76
CA LEU A 145 9.04 -17.38 -11.31
C LEU A 145 10.02 -18.20 -10.46
N ARG A 146 11.02 -17.56 -9.86
CA ARG A 146 11.97 -18.23 -8.93
C ARG A 146 11.31 -18.62 -7.62
N ARG A 147 10.48 -17.74 -7.04
CA ARG A 147 9.90 -17.94 -5.70
C ARG A 147 8.66 -18.83 -5.72
N PHE A 148 7.92 -18.82 -6.84
CA PHE A 148 6.67 -19.55 -7.02
C PHE A 148 6.68 -20.33 -8.35
N PRO A 149 7.46 -21.42 -8.46
CA PRO A 149 7.44 -22.27 -9.65
C PRO A 149 6.09 -22.99 -9.79
N ALA A 150 5.53 -22.99 -11.00
CA ALA A 150 4.22 -23.56 -11.36
C ALA A 150 4.35 -24.78 -12.28
#